data_AF-A0A916DSP2-F1
#
_entry.id   AF-A0A916DSP2-F1
#
_cell.length_a   1.000
_cell.length_b   1.000
_cell.length_c   1.000
_cell.angle_alpha   90.00
_cell.angle_beta   90.00
_cell.angle_gamma   90.00
#
_symmetry.space_group_name_H-M   'P 1'
#
loop_
_entity.id
_entity.type
_entity.pdbx_description
1 polymer ?
#
loop_
_entity_poly.entity_id
_entity_poly.type
_entity_poly.pdbx_seq_one_letter_code
_entity_poly.pdbx_strand_id
1 'polypeptide(L)'
;MTEEELKLEKLRQEVKQLSKPDWLKPAYLTILVSALTIVITTAVGFYQYFAKVNQDNVDKIEALEKALTKNEIQQYKTEKATLAFELAQLKMGRDSAKIEKEIINQELMEIKHEKELAEAKKKTLSRQLATVRRSFSNYNSLVESTIEKYENYSSGYARGIISSPSGQRKILEIVEMKNPKQQQEAIEEFAYKVMRQTYQKSSTKIKEEIKN
;
A
#
# COMPACT_ATOMS: atom_id res chain seq x y z
N MET A 1 -99.53 4.78 94.75
CA MET A 1 -99.34 5.80 93.71
C MET A 1 -100.73 6.07 93.12
N THR A 2 -101.31 7.22 93.43
CA THR A 2 -102.66 7.59 92.97
C THR A 2 -102.60 8.19 91.57
N GLU A 3 -103.68 8.09 90.80
CA GLU A 3 -103.74 8.51 89.39
C GLU A 3 -103.37 9.99 89.16
N GLU A 4 -103.54 10.81 90.19
CA GLU A 4 -103.18 12.23 90.19
C GLU A 4 -101.66 12.46 90.27
N GLU A 5 -100.92 11.64 91.01
CA GLU A 5 -99.45 11.74 91.10
C GLU A 5 -98.82 11.46 89.73
N LEU A 6 -99.37 10.49 88.99
CA LEU A 6 -98.90 10.10 87.67
C LEU A 6 -99.15 11.20 86.62
N LYS A 7 -100.30 11.90 86.71
CA LYS A 7 -100.59 13.07 85.87
C LYS A 7 -99.68 14.25 86.18
N LEU A 8 -99.38 14.48 87.47
CA LEU A 8 -98.53 15.58 87.90
C LEU A 8 -97.06 15.35 87.53
N GLU A 9 -96.60 14.10 87.54
CA GLU A 9 -95.28 13.72 87.06
C GLU A 9 -95.16 13.87 85.54
N LYS A 10 -96.21 13.50 84.80
CA LYS A 10 -96.29 13.69 83.34
C LYS A 10 -96.26 15.17 82.94
N LEU A 11 -97.05 16.01 83.63
CA LEU A 11 -97.04 17.46 83.44
C LEU A 11 -95.69 18.11 83.80
N ARG A 12 -95.04 17.64 84.88
CA ARG A 12 -93.67 18.08 85.22
C ARG A 12 -92.66 17.71 84.14
N GLN A 13 -92.77 16.52 83.54
CA GLN A 13 -91.90 16.13 82.42
C GLN A 13 -92.15 16.98 81.18
N GLU A 14 -93.41 17.30 80.86
CA GLU A 14 -93.79 18.15 79.73
C GLU A 14 -93.28 19.60 79.90
N VAL A 15 -93.44 20.20 81.08
CA VAL A 15 -92.88 21.54 81.38
C VAL A 15 -91.35 21.53 81.32
N LYS A 16 -90.72 20.46 81.79
CA LYS A 16 -89.25 20.30 81.74
C LYS A 16 -88.75 20.09 80.30
N GLN A 17 -89.55 19.54 79.40
CA GLN A 17 -89.25 19.50 77.96
C GLN A 17 -89.46 20.84 77.27
N LEU A 18 -90.51 21.60 77.64
CA LEU A 18 -90.81 22.92 77.09
C LEU A 18 -89.85 24.02 77.56
N SER A 19 -89.28 23.91 78.75
CA SER A 19 -88.31 24.88 79.31
C SER A 19 -86.88 24.72 78.80
N LYS A 20 -86.59 23.66 78.02
CA LYS A 20 -85.26 23.50 77.41
C LYS A 20 -85.11 24.50 76.26
N PRO A 21 -84.00 25.24 76.18
CA PRO A 21 -83.79 26.18 75.09
C PRO A 21 -83.74 25.43 73.75
N ASP A 22 -84.23 26.06 72.67
CA ASP A 22 -84.53 25.41 71.39
C ASP A 22 -83.36 24.62 70.78
N TRP A 23 -82.12 25.02 71.07
CA TRP A 23 -80.90 24.36 70.62
C TRP A 23 -80.61 23.01 71.31
N LEU A 24 -81.26 22.71 72.45
CA LEU A 24 -81.21 21.41 73.12
C LEU A 24 -82.33 20.46 72.67
N LYS A 25 -83.19 20.88 71.73
CA LYS A 25 -84.18 19.99 71.13
C LYS A 25 -83.45 18.94 70.28
N PRO A 26 -83.89 17.66 70.33
CA PRO A 26 -83.20 16.55 69.66
C PRO A 26 -83.05 16.76 68.15
N ALA A 27 -83.99 17.45 67.51
CA ALA A 27 -83.93 17.77 66.07
C ALA A 27 -82.73 18.66 65.70
N TYR A 28 -82.47 19.75 66.44
CA TYR A 28 -81.37 20.68 66.14
C TYR A 28 -79.99 20.05 66.42
N LEU A 29 -79.86 19.29 67.51
CA LEU A 29 -78.63 18.54 67.80
C LEU A 29 -78.31 17.53 66.69
N THR A 30 -79.32 16.85 66.15
CA THR A 30 -79.15 15.89 65.06
C THR A 30 -78.65 16.57 63.78
N ILE A 31 -79.18 17.76 63.46
CA ILE A 31 -78.75 18.56 62.30
C ILE A 31 -77.32 19.08 62.48
N LEU A 32 -76.96 19.58 63.67
CA LEU A 32 -75.60 20.06 63.93
C LEU A 32 -74.58 18.91 63.87
N VAL A 33 -74.90 17.76 64.47
CA VAL A 33 -74.02 16.58 64.43
C VAL A 33 -73.90 16.06 63.01
N SER A 34 -74.98 15.98 62.23
CA SER A 34 -74.92 15.52 60.83
C SER A 34 -74.13 16.47 59.95
N ALA A 35 -74.33 17.79 60.07
CA ALA A 35 -73.55 18.78 59.36
C ALA A 35 -72.05 18.70 59.71
N LEU A 36 -71.73 18.60 61.01
CA LEU A 36 -70.35 18.45 61.47
C LEU A 36 -69.72 17.14 60.98
N THR A 37 -70.48 16.05 60.98
CA THR A 37 -70.03 14.75 60.49
C THR A 37 -69.72 14.80 58.99
N ILE A 38 -70.56 15.48 58.20
CA ILE A 38 -70.33 15.68 56.75
C ILE A 38 -69.04 16.50 56.55
N VAL A 39 -68.85 17.59 57.29
CA VAL A 39 -67.64 18.42 57.18
C VAL A 39 -66.38 17.62 57.53
N ILE A 40 -66.39 16.86 58.63
CA ILE A 40 -65.26 16.02 59.04
C ILE A 40 -64.99 14.92 58.02
N THR A 41 -66.02 14.21 57.56
CA THR A 41 -65.87 13.12 56.57
C THR A 41 -65.30 13.64 55.25
N THR A 42 -65.79 14.81 54.81
CA THR A 42 -65.29 15.46 53.60
C THR A 42 -63.84 15.89 53.76
N ALA A 43 -63.46 16.49 54.90
CA ALA A 43 -62.08 16.89 55.18
C ALA A 43 -61.11 15.70 55.25
N VAL A 44 -61.51 14.59 55.88
CA VAL A 44 -60.70 13.36 55.92
C VAL A 44 -60.56 12.75 54.52
N GLY A 45 -61.64 12.73 53.72
CA GLY A 45 -61.61 12.28 52.33
C GLY A 45 -60.64 13.09 51.47
N PHE A 46 -60.65 14.43 51.60
CA PHE A 46 -59.70 15.29 50.91
C PHE A 46 -58.26 15.05 51.38
N TYR A 47 -58.02 14.91 52.70
CA TYR A 47 -56.69 14.62 53.22
C TYR A 47 -56.14 13.30 52.66
N GLN A 48 -56.94 12.24 52.64
CA GLN A 48 -56.56 10.95 52.06
C GLN A 48 -56.32 11.05 50.55
N TYR A 49 -57.14 11.82 49.83
CA TYR A 49 -56.95 12.07 48.40
C TYR A 49 -55.61 12.76 48.12
N PHE A 50 -55.30 13.86 48.82
CA PHE A 50 -54.04 14.57 48.64
C PHE A 50 -52.83 13.75 49.09
N ALA A 51 -52.94 12.98 50.18
CA ALA A 51 -51.89 12.06 50.60
C ALA A 51 -51.61 11.02 49.52
N LYS A 52 -52.65 10.44 48.92
CA LYS A 52 -52.51 9.47 47.82
C LYS A 52 -51.91 10.10 46.55
N VAL A 53 -52.38 11.29 46.15
CA VAL A 53 -51.84 12.00 44.99
C VAL A 53 -50.36 12.36 45.19
N ASN A 54 -49.99 12.80 46.40
CA ASN A 54 -48.60 13.08 46.72
C ASN A 54 -47.74 11.81 46.68
N GLN A 55 -48.24 10.68 47.20
CA GLN A 55 -47.54 9.40 47.14
C GLN A 55 -47.37 8.90 45.68
N ASP A 56 -48.43 8.95 44.87
CA ASP A 56 -48.37 8.58 43.45
C ASP A 56 -47.37 9.46 42.67
N ASN A 57 -47.26 10.74 43.03
CA ASN A 57 -46.29 11.65 42.41
C ASN A 57 -44.85 11.32 42.83
N VAL A 58 -44.61 10.99 44.11
CA VAL A 58 -43.30 10.55 44.61
C VAL A 58 -42.86 9.26 43.92
N ASP A 59 -43.75 8.26 43.82
CA ASP A 59 -43.44 6.98 43.16
C ASP A 59 -43.12 7.17 41.66
N LYS A 60 -43.83 8.08 40.98
CA LYS A 60 -43.54 8.45 39.59
C LYS A 60 -42.18 9.12 39.44
N ILE A 61 -41.82 10.02 40.37
CA ILE A 61 -40.51 10.69 40.36
C ILE A 61 -39.40 9.65 40.56
N GLU A 62 -39.54 8.74 41.53
CA GLU A 62 -38.55 7.68 41.76
C GLU A 62 -38.42 6.73 40.56
N ALA A 63 -39.53 6.38 39.90
CA ALA A 63 -39.52 5.58 38.69
C ALA A 63 -38.82 6.30 37.51
N LEU A 64 -39.03 7.60 37.36
CA LEU A 64 -38.37 8.42 36.36
C LEU A 64 -36.87 8.54 36.63
N GLU A 65 -36.44 8.72 37.89
CA GLU A 65 -35.03 8.74 38.27
C GLU A 65 -34.33 7.40 37.99
N LYS A 66 -34.98 6.28 38.30
CA LYS A 66 -34.48 4.93 37.96
C LYS A 66 -34.40 4.70 36.45
N ALA A 67 -35.36 5.22 35.69
CA ALA A 67 -35.34 5.13 34.23
C ALA A 67 -34.22 6.00 33.63
N LEU A 68 -34.02 7.20 34.14
CA LEU A 68 -32.98 8.13 33.71
C LEU A 68 -31.58 7.57 33.97
N THR A 69 -31.30 7.11 35.19
CA THR A 69 -30.03 6.45 35.54
C THR A 69 -29.77 5.19 34.70
N LYS A 70 -30.80 4.37 34.45
CA LYS A 70 -30.67 3.21 33.56
C LYS A 70 -30.33 3.62 32.13
N ASN A 71 -30.93 4.70 31.63
CA ASN A 71 -30.66 5.22 30.29
C ASN A 71 -29.23 5.77 30.18
N GLU A 72 -28.77 6.56 31.17
CA GLU A 72 -27.38 7.04 31.23
C GLU A 72 -26.37 5.89 31.24
N ILE A 73 -26.61 4.84 32.03
CA ILE A 73 -25.76 3.64 32.06
C ILE A 73 -25.77 2.94 30.69
N GLN A 74 -26.90 2.89 30.00
CA GLN A 74 -26.99 2.30 28.66
C GLN A 74 -26.24 3.13 27.64
N GLN A 75 -26.41 4.46 27.63
CA GLN A 75 -25.68 5.38 26.77
C GLN A 75 -24.17 5.24 26.96
N TYR A 76 -23.70 5.24 28.21
CA TYR A 76 -22.29 5.03 28.52
C TYR A 76 -21.77 3.68 28.02
N LYS A 77 -22.55 2.60 28.17
CA LYS A 77 -22.17 1.28 27.64
C LYS A 77 -22.09 1.27 26.12
N THR A 78 -23.05 1.92 25.44
CA THR A 78 -23.03 2.02 23.98
C THR A 78 -21.86 2.84 23.47
N GLU A 79 -21.56 3.98 24.10
CA GLU A 79 -20.40 4.82 23.74
C GLU A 79 -19.08 4.08 23.98
N LYS A 80 -18.97 3.35 25.09
CA LYS A 80 -17.77 2.53 25.34
C LYS A 80 -17.59 1.43 24.29
N ALA A 81 -18.70 0.84 23.83
CA ALA A 81 -18.67 -0.18 22.78
C ALA A 81 -18.31 0.40 21.41
N THR A 82 -18.85 1.57 21.04
CA THR A 82 -18.50 2.24 19.78
C THR A 82 -17.04 2.66 19.78
N LEU A 83 -16.54 3.27 20.86
CA LEU A 83 -15.13 3.63 21.00
C LEU A 83 -14.19 2.41 20.92
N ALA A 84 -14.57 1.28 21.55
CA ALA A 84 -13.79 0.05 21.46
C ALA A 84 -13.74 -0.50 20.03
N PHE A 85 -14.83 -0.40 19.29
CA PHE A 85 -14.91 -0.81 17.89
C PHE A 85 -14.07 0.10 16.98
N GLU A 86 -14.15 1.41 17.13
CA GLU A 86 -13.31 2.37 16.39
C GLU A 86 -11.83 2.12 16.66
N LEU A 87 -11.45 1.88 17.92
CA LEU A 87 -10.07 1.57 18.30
C LEU A 87 -9.58 0.25 17.69
N ALA A 88 -10.46 -0.76 17.58
CA ALA A 88 -10.13 -2.02 16.91
C ALA A 88 -9.91 -1.81 15.40
N GLN A 89 -10.76 -1.03 14.73
CA GLN A 89 -10.57 -0.71 13.30
C GLN A 89 -9.25 0.05 13.05
N LEU A 90 -8.94 1.04 13.89
CA LEU A 90 -7.69 1.80 13.77
C LEU A 90 -6.45 0.91 13.96
N LYS A 91 -6.51 -0.09 14.87
CA LYS A 91 -5.44 -1.07 15.03
C LYS A 91 -5.29 -1.95 13.79
N MET A 92 -6.39 -2.49 13.28
CA MET A 92 -6.36 -3.31 12.05
C MET A 92 -5.80 -2.53 10.86
N GLY A 93 -6.23 -1.27 10.68
CA GLY A 93 -5.69 -0.41 9.63
C GLY A 93 -4.19 -0.13 9.78
N ARG A 94 -3.71 0.08 11.02
CA ARG A 94 -2.29 0.24 11.32
C ARG A 94 -1.48 -1.02 11.01
N ASP A 95 -1.99 -2.18 11.39
CA ASP A 95 -1.31 -3.46 11.15
C ASP A 95 -1.24 -3.77 9.64
N SER A 96 -2.32 -3.50 8.89
CA SER A 96 -2.32 -3.58 7.42
C SER A 96 -1.26 -2.66 6.80
N ALA A 97 -1.21 -1.39 7.21
CA ALA A 97 -0.22 -0.44 6.72
C ALA A 97 1.23 -0.86 7.06
N LYS A 98 1.43 -1.50 8.21
CA LYS A 98 2.75 -2.03 8.61
C LYS A 98 3.17 -3.20 7.69
N ILE A 99 2.25 -4.10 7.39
CA ILE A 99 2.48 -5.23 6.47
C ILE A 99 2.79 -4.70 5.07
N GLU A 100 1.99 -3.77 4.53
CA GLU A 100 2.25 -3.14 3.23
C GLU A 100 3.63 -2.49 3.17
N LYS A 101 4.01 -1.74 4.21
CA LYS A 101 5.35 -1.13 4.30
C LYS A 101 6.46 -2.18 4.29
N GLU A 102 6.24 -3.33 4.92
CA GLU A 102 7.22 -4.43 4.94
C GLU A 102 7.36 -5.09 3.57
N ILE A 103 6.26 -5.34 2.87
CA ILE A 103 6.25 -5.84 1.48
C ILE A 103 7.00 -4.88 0.56
N ILE A 104 6.67 -3.59 0.59
CA ILE A 104 7.34 -2.56 -0.21
C ILE A 104 8.85 -2.53 0.07
N ASN A 105 9.26 -2.67 1.33
CA ASN A 105 10.68 -2.71 1.68
C ASN A 105 11.38 -3.96 1.14
N GLN A 106 10.72 -5.12 1.15
CA GLN A 106 11.25 -6.34 0.55
C GLN A 106 11.43 -6.19 -0.96
N GLU A 107 10.39 -5.73 -1.67
CA GLU A 107 10.46 -5.46 -3.12
C GLU A 107 11.57 -4.45 -3.46
N LEU A 108 11.73 -3.40 -2.65
CA LEU A 108 12.77 -2.39 -2.85
C LEU A 108 14.19 -2.96 -2.65
N MET A 109 14.36 -3.93 -1.76
CA MET A 109 15.64 -4.63 -1.58
C MET A 109 15.95 -5.55 -2.77
N GLU A 110 14.96 -6.26 -3.30
CA GLU A 110 15.10 -7.08 -4.50
C GLU A 110 15.49 -6.24 -5.71
N ILE A 111 14.78 -5.13 -5.95
CA ILE A 111 15.09 -4.20 -7.04
C ILE A 111 16.51 -3.63 -6.93
N LYS A 112 16.96 -3.28 -5.72
CA LYS A 112 18.33 -2.81 -5.49
C LYS A 112 19.35 -3.89 -5.85
N HIS A 113 19.11 -5.13 -5.42
CA HIS A 113 20.00 -6.25 -5.72
C HIS A 113 20.09 -6.53 -7.22
N GLU A 114 18.95 -6.56 -7.92
CA GLU A 114 18.91 -6.73 -9.38
C GLU A 114 19.67 -5.63 -10.11
N LYS A 115 19.53 -4.38 -9.66
CA LYS A 115 20.25 -3.24 -10.23
C LYS A 115 21.76 -3.37 -10.06
N GLU A 116 22.24 -3.75 -8.88
CA GLU A 116 23.66 -3.98 -8.62
C GLU A 116 24.21 -5.09 -9.52
N LEU A 117 23.48 -6.19 -9.68
CA LEU A 117 23.84 -7.29 -10.57
C LEU A 117 23.90 -6.84 -12.04
N ALA A 118 22.93 -6.04 -12.48
CA ALA A 118 22.89 -5.48 -13.83
C ALA A 118 24.08 -4.53 -14.09
N GLU A 119 24.43 -3.67 -13.12
CA GLU A 119 25.59 -2.78 -13.20
C GLU A 119 26.91 -3.55 -13.27
N ALA A 120 27.05 -4.61 -12.45
CA ALA A 120 28.22 -5.50 -12.50
C ALA A 120 28.35 -6.20 -13.86
N LYS A 121 27.25 -6.73 -14.41
CA LYS A 121 27.22 -7.33 -15.75
C LYS A 121 27.59 -6.31 -16.83
N LYS A 122 27.03 -5.11 -16.78
CA LYS A 122 27.35 -4.01 -17.72
C LYS A 122 28.83 -3.65 -17.71
N LYS A 123 29.45 -3.58 -16.51
CA LYS A 123 30.88 -3.30 -16.35
C LYS A 123 31.75 -4.40 -16.97
N THR A 124 31.39 -5.66 -16.75
CA THR A 124 32.09 -6.82 -17.34
C THR A 124 32.00 -6.81 -18.86
N LEU A 125 30.80 -6.63 -19.41
CA LEU A 125 30.59 -6.55 -20.86
C LEU A 125 31.36 -5.39 -21.49
N SER A 126 31.39 -4.24 -20.82
CA SER A 126 32.13 -3.07 -21.29
C SER A 126 33.65 -3.32 -21.35
N ARG A 127 34.20 -4.06 -20.38
CA ARG A 127 35.61 -4.49 -20.39
C ARG A 127 35.90 -5.46 -21.53
N GLN A 128 35.04 -6.46 -21.71
CA GLN A 128 35.17 -7.43 -22.82
C GLN A 128 35.12 -6.72 -24.17
N LEU A 129 34.18 -5.79 -24.36
CA LEU A 129 34.05 -5.02 -25.58
C LEU A 129 35.28 -4.13 -25.85
N ALA A 130 35.85 -3.52 -24.81
CA ALA A 130 37.11 -2.77 -24.94
C ALA A 130 38.27 -3.67 -25.37
N THR A 131 38.37 -4.89 -24.82
CA THR A 131 39.38 -5.88 -25.24
C THR A 131 39.19 -6.27 -26.70
N VAL A 132 37.96 -6.60 -27.13
CA VAL A 132 37.66 -6.94 -28.52
C VAL A 132 38.02 -5.80 -29.47
N ARG A 133 37.69 -4.55 -29.12
CA ARG A 133 38.06 -3.36 -29.91
C ARG A 133 39.57 -3.22 -30.06
N ARG A 134 40.34 -3.44 -28.98
CA ARG A 134 41.81 -3.40 -29.04
C ARG A 134 42.36 -4.53 -29.90
N SER A 135 41.87 -5.76 -29.73
CA SER A 135 42.29 -6.89 -30.56
C SER A 135 42.00 -6.66 -32.05
N PHE A 136 40.84 -6.10 -32.38
CA PHE A 136 40.48 -5.74 -33.75
C PHE A 136 41.38 -4.64 -34.32
N SER A 137 41.66 -3.60 -33.53
CA SER A 137 42.59 -2.54 -33.92
C SER A 137 44.00 -3.07 -34.18
N ASN A 138 44.50 -3.96 -33.31
CA ASN A 138 45.80 -4.59 -33.47
C ASN A 138 45.85 -5.48 -34.71
N TYR A 139 44.77 -6.24 -34.97
CA TYR A 139 44.65 -7.05 -36.17
C TYR A 139 44.71 -6.18 -37.44
N ASN A 140 43.95 -5.09 -37.49
CA ASN A 140 43.97 -4.18 -38.65
C ASN A 140 45.36 -3.57 -38.87
N SER A 141 46.02 -3.12 -37.81
CA SER A 141 47.39 -2.59 -37.91
C SER A 141 48.38 -3.65 -38.40
N LEU A 142 48.25 -4.90 -37.95
CA LEU A 142 49.08 -6.00 -38.43
C LEU A 142 48.83 -6.31 -39.91
N VAL A 143 47.57 -6.28 -40.35
CA VAL A 143 47.20 -6.47 -41.76
C VAL A 143 47.79 -5.36 -42.62
N GLU A 144 47.64 -4.10 -42.23
CA GLU A 144 48.21 -2.94 -42.94
C GLU A 144 49.74 -3.06 -43.06
N SER A 145 50.43 -3.33 -41.95
CA SER A 145 51.88 -3.53 -41.95
C SER A 145 52.31 -4.71 -42.82
N THR A 146 51.52 -5.79 -42.82
CA THR A 146 51.79 -6.97 -43.65
C THR A 146 51.67 -6.66 -45.13
N ILE A 147 50.63 -5.91 -45.53
CA ILE A 147 50.43 -5.46 -46.91
C ILE A 147 51.61 -4.59 -47.36
N GLU A 148 51.99 -3.60 -46.55
CA GLU A 148 53.12 -2.70 -46.87
C GLU A 148 54.44 -3.48 -47.02
N LYS A 149 54.72 -4.41 -46.10
CA LYS A 149 55.91 -5.29 -46.19
C LYS A 149 55.89 -6.17 -47.44
N TYR A 150 54.73 -6.70 -47.78
CA TYR A 150 54.55 -7.50 -48.99
C TYR A 150 54.83 -6.66 -50.24
N GLU A 151 54.25 -5.47 -50.36
CA GLU A 151 54.45 -4.58 -51.52
C GLU A 151 55.92 -4.17 -51.66
N ASN A 152 56.58 -3.78 -50.57
CA ASN A 152 57.97 -3.37 -50.57
C ASN A 152 58.92 -4.50 -50.97
N TYR A 153 58.77 -5.68 -50.37
CA TYR A 153 59.65 -6.81 -50.67
C TYR A 153 59.37 -7.43 -52.04
N SER A 154 58.09 -7.56 -52.42
CA SER A 154 57.70 -8.15 -53.70
C SER A 154 58.24 -7.35 -54.88
N SER A 155 58.10 -6.03 -54.86
CA SER A 155 58.63 -5.14 -55.89
C SER A 155 60.16 -5.23 -56.00
N GLY A 156 60.87 -5.21 -54.86
CA GLY A 156 62.33 -5.33 -54.84
C GLY A 156 62.82 -6.69 -55.36
N TYR A 157 62.17 -7.78 -54.96
CA TYR A 157 62.52 -9.13 -55.39
C TYR A 157 62.25 -9.35 -56.88
N ALA A 158 61.09 -8.91 -57.38
CA ALA A 158 60.75 -8.98 -58.80
C ALA A 158 61.75 -8.20 -59.66
N ARG A 159 62.13 -6.98 -59.25
CA ARG A 159 63.22 -6.22 -59.88
C ARG A 159 64.53 -6.98 -59.86
N GLY A 160 64.88 -7.60 -58.74
CA GLY A 160 66.08 -8.43 -58.61
C GLY A 160 66.11 -9.61 -59.59
N ILE A 161 65.00 -10.32 -59.77
CA ILE A 161 64.90 -11.41 -60.76
C ILE A 161 65.10 -10.85 -62.17
N ILE A 162 64.38 -9.77 -62.52
CA ILE A 162 64.44 -9.15 -63.85
C ILE A 162 65.86 -8.67 -64.17
N SER A 163 66.53 -8.03 -63.22
CA SER A 163 67.90 -7.50 -63.38
C SER A 163 68.99 -8.57 -63.26
N SER A 164 68.68 -9.79 -62.84
CA SER A 164 69.67 -10.86 -62.67
C SER A 164 70.25 -11.33 -64.01
N PRO A 165 71.48 -11.87 -64.06
CA PRO A 165 72.07 -12.40 -65.30
C PRO A 165 71.23 -13.52 -65.95
N SER A 166 70.50 -14.32 -65.17
CA SER A 166 69.55 -15.31 -65.69
C SER A 166 68.28 -14.67 -66.23
N GLY A 167 67.75 -13.64 -65.54
CA GLY A 167 66.56 -12.91 -65.97
C GLY A 167 66.81 -12.14 -67.27
N GLN A 168 67.94 -11.42 -67.35
CA GLN A 168 68.36 -10.69 -68.55
C GLN A 168 68.55 -11.61 -69.75
N ARG A 169 69.19 -12.78 -69.57
CA ARG A 169 69.29 -13.80 -70.62
C ARG A 169 67.91 -14.25 -71.10
N LYS A 170 66.99 -14.51 -70.18
CA LYS A 170 65.63 -14.95 -70.55
C LYS A 170 64.86 -13.85 -71.29
N ILE A 171 65.04 -12.59 -70.91
CA ILE A 171 64.44 -11.44 -71.60
C ILE A 171 65.01 -11.33 -73.01
N LEU A 172 66.32 -11.46 -73.20
CA LEU A 172 66.94 -11.46 -74.53
C LEU A 172 66.42 -12.60 -75.41
N GLU A 173 66.33 -13.82 -74.88
CA GLU A 173 65.73 -14.97 -75.58
C GLU A 173 64.31 -14.68 -76.07
N ILE A 174 63.50 -13.99 -75.27
CA ILE A 174 62.12 -13.60 -75.62
C ILE A 174 62.10 -12.48 -76.68
N VAL A 175 63.00 -11.50 -76.56
CA VAL A 175 63.10 -10.38 -77.51
C VAL A 175 63.56 -10.84 -78.88
N GLU A 176 64.43 -11.85 -78.96
CA GLU A 176 64.95 -12.42 -80.21
C GLU A 176 63.95 -13.34 -80.94
N MET A 177 62.79 -13.64 -80.34
CA MET A 177 61.75 -14.47 -80.98
C MET A 177 61.11 -13.78 -82.18
N LYS A 178 61.07 -14.47 -83.32
CA LYS A 178 60.52 -13.92 -84.58
C LYS A 178 59.00 -14.00 -84.68
N ASN A 179 58.34 -14.89 -83.93
CA ASN A 179 56.89 -15.10 -83.99
C ASN A 179 56.19 -14.31 -82.88
N PRO A 180 55.34 -13.32 -83.21
CA PRO A 180 54.67 -12.48 -82.22
C PRO A 180 53.79 -13.24 -81.22
N LYS A 181 53.11 -14.32 -81.65
CA LYS A 181 52.28 -15.12 -80.73
C LYS A 181 53.12 -15.87 -79.70
N GLN A 182 54.21 -16.50 -80.16
CA GLN A 182 55.13 -17.22 -79.27
C GLN A 182 55.86 -16.27 -78.32
N GLN A 183 56.19 -15.07 -78.80
CA GLN A 183 56.78 -14.03 -77.97
C GLN A 183 55.81 -13.58 -76.86
N GLN A 184 54.54 -13.36 -77.19
CA GLN A 184 53.53 -13.00 -76.20
C GLN A 184 53.35 -14.11 -75.14
N GLU A 185 53.21 -15.37 -75.57
CA GLU A 185 53.11 -16.52 -74.64
C GLU A 185 54.33 -16.62 -73.72
N ALA A 186 55.53 -16.37 -74.25
CA ALA A 186 56.76 -16.40 -73.46
C ALA A 186 56.87 -15.22 -72.47
N ILE A 187 56.35 -14.05 -72.82
CA ILE A 187 56.24 -12.89 -71.91
C ILE A 187 55.28 -13.23 -70.75
N GLU A 188 54.12 -13.80 -71.06
CA GLU A 188 53.12 -14.19 -70.06
C GLU A 188 53.65 -15.27 -69.12
N GLU A 189 54.33 -16.29 -69.66
CA GLU A 189 54.94 -17.36 -68.86
C GLU A 189 56.06 -16.82 -67.95
N PHE A 190 56.90 -15.92 -68.48
CA PHE A 190 57.96 -15.28 -67.70
C PHE A 190 57.39 -14.39 -66.58
N ALA A 191 56.42 -13.54 -66.90
CA ALA A 191 55.74 -12.69 -65.92
C ALA A 191 55.06 -13.53 -64.82
N TYR A 192 54.37 -14.62 -65.20
CA TYR A 192 53.75 -15.55 -64.25
C TYR A 192 54.78 -16.19 -63.33
N LYS A 193 55.92 -16.66 -63.86
CA LYS A 193 57.01 -17.24 -63.05
C LYS A 193 57.59 -16.22 -62.08
N VAL A 194 57.85 -14.99 -62.52
CA VAL A 194 58.36 -13.91 -61.65
C VAL A 194 57.35 -13.60 -60.54
N MET A 195 56.07 -13.42 -60.89
CA MET A 195 55.01 -13.16 -59.90
C MET A 195 54.89 -14.30 -58.88
N ARG A 196 54.89 -15.56 -59.34
CA ARG A 196 54.77 -16.74 -58.47
C ARG A 196 55.95 -16.85 -57.49
N GLN A 197 57.17 -16.69 -57.98
CA GLN A 197 58.37 -16.72 -57.13
C GLN A 197 58.37 -15.57 -56.12
N THR A 198 57.98 -14.38 -56.59
CA THR A 198 57.87 -13.19 -55.76
C THR A 198 56.85 -13.38 -54.64
N TYR A 199 55.65 -13.87 -54.94
CA TYR A 199 54.62 -14.18 -53.95
C TYR A 199 55.12 -15.19 -52.92
N GLN A 200 55.73 -16.30 -53.36
CA GLN A 200 56.23 -17.35 -52.46
C GLN A 200 57.31 -16.81 -51.51
N LYS A 201 58.29 -16.07 -52.04
CA LYS A 201 59.40 -15.53 -51.24
C LYS A 201 58.93 -14.43 -50.30
N SER A 202 58.06 -13.53 -50.76
CA SER A 202 57.47 -12.47 -49.93
C SER A 202 56.65 -13.05 -48.78
N SER A 203 55.78 -14.02 -49.09
CA SER A 203 54.97 -14.69 -48.07
C SER A 203 55.80 -15.45 -47.04
N THR A 204 56.89 -16.10 -47.48
CA THR A 204 57.80 -16.82 -46.57
C THR A 204 58.50 -15.85 -45.62
N LYS A 205 59.06 -14.76 -46.16
CA LYS A 205 59.76 -13.74 -45.37
C LYS A 205 58.84 -13.08 -44.34
N ILE A 206 57.63 -12.68 -44.74
CA ILE A 206 56.64 -12.10 -43.82
C ILE A 206 56.28 -13.09 -42.71
N LYS A 207 56.10 -14.38 -43.05
CA LYS A 207 55.79 -15.42 -42.07
C LYS A 207 56.91 -15.62 -41.04
N GLU A 208 58.17 -15.47 -41.44
CA GLU A 208 59.33 -15.52 -40.54
C GLU A 208 59.39 -14.28 -39.64
N GLU A 209 59.13 -13.09 -40.18
CA GLU A 209 59.14 -11.84 -39.42
C GLU A 209 57.97 -11.72 -38.44
N ILE A 210 56.80 -12.30 -38.73
CA ILE A 210 55.66 -12.31 -37.79
C ILE A 210 55.90 -13.28 -36.62
N LYS A 211 56.80 -14.26 -36.77
CA LYS A 211 57.12 -15.25 -35.73
C LYS A 211 58.20 -14.80 -34.74
N ASN A 212 59.01 -13.82 -35.11
CA ASN A 212 60.10 -13.24 -34.30
C ASN A 212 59.64 -11.97 -33.60
#